data_AF-A0A525HFY0-F1
#
_entry.id   AF-A0A525HFY0-F1
#
_cell.length_a   1.000
_cell.length_b   1.000
_cell.length_c   1.000
_cell.angle_alpha   90.00
_cell.angle_beta   90.00
_cell.angle_gamma   90.00
#
_symmetry.space_group_name_H-M   'P 1'
#
loop_
_entity.id
_entity.type
_entity.pdbx_description
1 polymer ?
#
loop_
_entity_poly.entity_id
_entity_poly.type
_entity_poly.pdbx_seq_one_letter_code
_entity_poly.pdbx_strand_id
1 'polypeptide(L)'
;MLLPKDRLPTDRHARHGRLRDYFCDKDATATEVDGMWRLELGWPAGIERHVDPRIVDELIAWDGIGLGGMAMARRRSGRVLTALYDTWTLPSWTEWVARAGVPSDEPITILHLDDHRDLGSPRLSITDAGLVDLITGKSFDIRDPDSVLASCASGAVGMGSFLTPFLRAFPNCDVRQLGQAPKITATEDYSVVQDIHADDLLRPGAQRPAVRLDPLSDGGTGPGRYRATADLADWLADIGPGPVLLHVDMDYFNNRYDGDGDWPDRVRRHDPPLDIVLAKVDAVAAAMRSAGLVERIQDAVVAFSPGFFPAEMWQPAELRLRDGLAELYG
;
A
#
# COMPACT_ATOMS: atom_id res chain seq x y z
N MET A 1 -9.57 8.88 -21.23
CA MET A 1 -8.44 8.40 -22.07
C MET A 1 -8.99 7.62 -23.26
N LEU A 2 -8.31 7.59 -24.42
CA LEU A 2 -8.74 6.79 -25.58
C LEU A 2 -7.79 5.61 -25.77
N LEU A 3 -8.35 4.41 -26.03
CA LEU A 3 -7.61 3.21 -26.37
C LEU A 3 -8.08 2.63 -27.72
N PRO A 4 -7.19 2.04 -28.52
CA PRO A 4 -7.59 1.26 -29.69
C PRO A 4 -8.56 0.12 -29.33
N LYS A 5 -9.47 -0.22 -30.26
CA LYS A 5 -10.58 -1.16 -30.01
C LYS A 5 -10.12 -2.55 -29.60
N ASP A 6 -9.01 -3.00 -30.16
CA ASP A 6 -8.40 -4.32 -29.97
C ASP A 6 -7.66 -4.46 -28.64
N ARG A 7 -7.50 -3.38 -27.86
CA ARG A 7 -6.84 -3.42 -26.54
C ARG A 7 -7.69 -4.02 -25.43
N LEU A 8 -9.01 -4.07 -25.62
CA LEU A 8 -9.93 -4.61 -24.63
C LEU A 8 -10.88 -5.62 -25.27
N PRO A 9 -11.28 -6.67 -24.53
CA PRO A 9 -12.31 -7.59 -24.98
C PRO A 9 -13.60 -6.87 -25.39
N THR A 10 -14.26 -7.39 -26.42
CA THR A 10 -15.60 -6.93 -26.83
C THR A 10 -16.67 -7.39 -25.86
N ASP A 11 -16.52 -8.60 -25.29
CA ASP A 11 -17.38 -9.09 -24.21
C ASP A 11 -17.28 -8.18 -22.98
N ARG A 12 -18.44 -7.86 -22.38
CA ARG A 12 -18.54 -6.88 -21.29
C ARG A 12 -17.90 -7.41 -20.01
N HIS A 13 -18.09 -8.69 -19.67
CA HIS A 13 -17.57 -9.26 -18.44
C HIS A 13 -16.06 -9.43 -18.52
N ALA A 14 -15.53 -9.96 -19.62
CA ALA A 14 -14.11 -10.06 -19.87
C ALA A 14 -13.42 -8.68 -19.87
N ARG A 15 -14.07 -7.66 -20.46
CA ARG A 15 -13.56 -6.28 -20.43
C ARG A 15 -13.52 -5.71 -19.02
N HIS A 16 -14.59 -5.91 -18.24
CA HIS A 16 -14.63 -5.45 -16.86
C HIS A 16 -13.56 -6.13 -16.01
N GLY A 17 -13.40 -7.46 -16.11
CA GLY A 17 -12.34 -8.20 -15.40
C GLY A 17 -10.95 -7.68 -15.76
N ARG A 18 -10.66 -7.55 -17.06
CA ARG A 18 -9.37 -7.01 -17.53
C ARG A 18 -9.08 -5.60 -17.00
N LEU A 19 -10.08 -4.73 -16.96
CA LEU A 19 -9.93 -3.38 -16.43
C LEU A 19 -9.75 -3.37 -14.91
N ARG A 20 -10.44 -4.24 -14.18
CA ARG A 20 -10.25 -4.41 -12.72
C ARG A 20 -8.85 -4.91 -12.40
N ASP A 21 -8.33 -5.89 -13.15
CA ASP A 21 -6.98 -6.41 -12.98
C ASP A 21 -5.94 -5.32 -13.25
N TYR A 22 -6.15 -4.52 -14.30
CA TYR A 22 -5.21 -3.47 -14.66
C TYR A 22 -5.30 -2.24 -13.76
N PHE A 23 -6.48 -1.88 -13.24
CA PHE A 23 -6.74 -0.73 -12.35
C PHE A 23 -7.31 -1.19 -11.00
N CYS A 24 -6.46 -1.79 -10.17
CA CYS A 24 -6.87 -2.39 -8.89
C CYS A 24 -7.53 -1.43 -7.89
N ASP A 25 -7.26 -0.12 -7.96
CA ASP A 25 -7.74 0.85 -6.95
C ASP A 25 -8.82 1.79 -7.50
N LYS A 26 -9.05 1.74 -8.82
CA LYS A 26 -9.97 2.62 -9.53
C LYS A 26 -11.04 1.79 -10.21
N ASP A 27 -12.26 2.28 -10.18
CA ASP A 27 -13.27 1.77 -11.08
C ASP A 27 -13.01 2.33 -12.48
N ALA A 28 -12.77 1.43 -13.43
CA ALA A 28 -12.51 1.76 -14.81
C ALA A 28 -13.69 1.32 -15.67
N THR A 29 -14.27 2.27 -16.39
CA THR A 29 -15.33 2.01 -17.36
C THR A 29 -14.84 2.28 -18.78
N ALA A 30 -15.34 1.49 -19.73
CA ALA A 30 -14.98 1.59 -21.14
C ALA A 30 -16.24 1.70 -22.00
N THR A 31 -16.38 2.85 -22.66
CA THR A 31 -17.48 3.14 -23.59
C THR A 31 -16.93 3.26 -25.00
N GLU A 32 -17.60 2.66 -25.97
CA GLU A 32 -17.19 2.77 -27.37
C GLU A 32 -17.52 4.15 -27.94
N VAL A 33 -16.54 4.81 -28.55
CA VAL A 33 -16.69 6.09 -29.24
C VAL A 33 -15.78 6.09 -30.47
N ASP A 34 -16.34 6.35 -31.65
CA ASP A 34 -15.60 6.45 -32.93
C ASP A 34 -14.66 5.27 -33.23
N GLY A 35 -15.11 4.04 -32.93
CA GLY A 35 -14.31 2.83 -33.13
C GLY A 35 -13.14 2.68 -32.15
N MET A 36 -13.14 3.42 -31.05
CA MET A 36 -12.16 3.33 -29.96
C MET A 36 -12.87 3.07 -28.62
N TRP A 37 -12.11 2.72 -27.59
CA TRP A 37 -12.59 2.71 -26.22
C TRP A 37 -12.26 4.04 -25.54
N ARG A 38 -13.27 4.74 -25.04
CA ARG A 38 -13.11 5.82 -24.08
C ARG A 38 -13.09 5.22 -22.68
N LEU A 39 -11.94 5.34 -22.01
CA LEU A 39 -11.77 5.00 -20.62
C LEU A 39 -12.04 6.18 -19.70
N GLU A 40 -12.84 5.93 -18.67
CA GLU A 40 -13.10 6.82 -17.55
C GLU A 40 -12.74 6.10 -16.25
N LEU A 41 -11.94 6.77 -15.41
CA LEU A 41 -11.48 6.25 -14.13
C LEU A 41 -12.13 7.04 -13.00
N GLY A 42 -12.71 6.33 -12.04
CA GLY A 42 -13.28 6.90 -10.83
C GLY A 42 -12.71 6.21 -9.59
N TRP A 43 -12.73 6.90 -8.45
CA TRP A 43 -12.58 6.20 -7.18
C TRP A 43 -13.85 5.38 -6.92
N PRO A 44 -13.72 4.19 -6.31
CA PRO A 44 -14.89 3.42 -5.97
C PRO A 44 -15.79 4.18 -5.00
N ALA A 45 -17.10 4.10 -5.27
CA ALA A 45 -18.13 4.73 -4.44
C ALA A 45 -19.30 3.77 -4.15
N GLY A 46 -19.27 2.55 -4.69
CA GLY A 46 -20.31 1.55 -4.53
C GLY A 46 -20.04 0.64 -3.35
N ILE A 47 -21.09 0.31 -2.58
CA ILE A 47 -21.01 -0.60 -1.44
C ILE A 47 -20.47 -1.99 -1.83
N GLU A 48 -20.78 -2.44 -3.06
CA GLU A 48 -20.32 -3.72 -3.59
C GLU A 48 -18.80 -3.83 -3.69
N ARG A 49 -18.08 -2.71 -3.84
CA ARG A 49 -16.62 -2.71 -3.87
C ARG A 49 -16.02 -2.98 -2.50
N HIS A 50 -16.66 -2.49 -1.46
CA HIS A 50 -16.10 -2.48 -0.12
C HIS A 50 -16.50 -3.69 0.70
N VAL A 51 -17.49 -4.48 0.25
CA VAL A 51 -17.97 -5.77 0.80
C VAL A 51 -18.39 -5.80 2.28
N ASP A 52 -18.05 -4.77 3.04
CA ASP A 52 -18.34 -4.59 4.45
C ASP A 52 -19.72 -3.94 4.64
N PRO A 53 -20.69 -4.65 5.23
CA PRO A 53 -22.05 -4.13 5.42
C PRO A 53 -22.12 -3.01 6.46
N ARG A 54 -21.12 -2.85 7.33
CA ARG A 54 -21.11 -1.85 8.42
C ARG A 54 -20.37 -0.57 8.06
N ILE A 55 -19.73 -0.53 6.89
CA ILE A 55 -18.84 0.57 6.52
C ILE A 55 -19.50 1.94 6.59
N VAL A 56 -20.76 2.06 6.16
CA VAL A 56 -21.49 3.34 6.13
C VAL A 56 -21.67 3.92 7.52
N ASP A 57 -21.91 3.06 8.53
CA ASP A 57 -22.11 3.50 9.92
C ASP A 57 -20.82 4.09 10.50
N GLU A 58 -19.67 3.54 10.11
CA GLU A 58 -18.36 3.92 10.66
C GLU A 58 -17.74 5.14 9.97
N LEU A 59 -18.25 5.54 8.79
CA LEU A 59 -17.84 6.80 8.13
C LEU A 59 -18.28 8.06 8.89
N ILE A 60 -19.20 7.94 9.85
CA ILE A 60 -19.55 9.04 10.76
C ILE A 60 -18.31 9.53 11.52
N ALA A 61 -17.39 8.63 11.87
CA ALA A 61 -16.12 8.94 12.56
C ALA A 61 -15.09 9.65 11.66
N TRP A 62 -15.37 9.70 10.36
CA TRP A 62 -14.56 10.34 9.32
C TRP A 62 -15.27 11.59 8.81
N ASP A 63 -15.73 12.44 9.73
CA ASP A 63 -16.47 13.68 9.43
C ASP A 63 -17.73 13.47 8.57
N GLY A 64 -18.33 12.27 8.64
CA GLY A 64 -19.55 11.93 7.91
C GLY A 64 -19.37 11.89 6.39
N ILE A 65 -18.18 11.58 5.90
CA ILE A 65 -17.95 11.37 4.46
C ILE A 65 -18.85 10.25 3.91
N GLY A 66 -19.24 10.36 2.65
CA GLY A 66 -19.87 9.25 1.92
C GLY A 66 -18.83 8.27 1.36
N LEU A 67 -19.30 7.14 0.83
CA LEU A 67 -18.44 6.11 0.20
C LEU A 67 -17.48 6.69 -0.85
N GLY A 68 -17.97 7.58 -1.73
CA GLY A 68 -17.13 8.22 -2.75
C GLY A 68 -16.05 9.17 -2.21
N GLY A 69 -16.14 9.57 -0.94
CA GLY A 69 -15.13 10.38 -0.26
C GLY A 69 -14.02 9.56 0.38
N MET A 70 -14.22 8.25 0.58
CA MET A 70 -13.31 7.39 1.34
C MET A 70 -11.90 7.37 0.78
N ALA A 71 -11.78 7.28 -0.55
CA ALA A 71 -10.48 7.24 -1.19
C ALA A 71 -9.61 8.46 -0.88
N MET A 72 -10.21 9.60 -0.53
CA MET A 72 -9.50 10.84 -0.18
C MET A 72 -9.37 11.06 1.34
N ALA A 73 -10.00 10.21 2.16
CA ALA A 73 -10.08 10.39 3.59
C ALA A 73 -8.72 10.11 4.24
N ARG A 74 -8.14 11.16 4.83
CA ARG A 74 -6.88 11.11 5.56
C ARG A 74 -6.81 12.23 6.59
N ARG A 75 -6.16 11.96 7.71
CA ARG A 75 -5.86 12.93 8.77
C ARG A 75 -4.44 12.74 9.29
N ARG A 76 -3.78 13.83 9.67
CA ARG A 76 -2.43 13.81 10.21
C ARG A 76 -2.45 14.24 11.67
N SER A 77 -1.73 13.50 12.52
CA SER A 77 -1.48 13.83 13.92
C SER A 77 -0.02 13.52 14.21
N GLY A 78 0.78 14.55 14.52
CA GLY A 78 2.22 14.40 14.68
C GLY A 78 2.89 13.80 13.44
N ARG A 79 3.62 12.71 13.64
CA ARG A 79 4.31 11.90 12.61
C ARG A 79 3.42 10.84 11.96
N VAL A 80 2.13 10.75 12.30
CA VAL A 80 1.23 9.70 11.80
C VAL A 80 0.19 10.24 10.83
N LEU A 81 0.08 9.61 9.66
CA LEU A 81 -0.99 9.82 8.67
C LEU A 81 -1.93 8.65 8.84
N THR A 82 -3.14 8.93 9.28
CA THR A 82 -4.21 7.95 9.33
C THR A 82 -5.06 8.11 8.08
N ALA A 83 -5.22 7.07 7.30
CA ALA A 83 -5.95 7.10 6.04
C ALA A 83 -6.88 5.90 5.90
N LEU A 84 -7.93 6.03 5.09
CA LEU A 84 -8.71 4.86 4.70
C LEU A 84 -7.97 4.04 3.64
N TYR A 85 -7.33 4.68 2.67
CA TYR A 85 -6.65 3.98 1.58
C TYR A 85 -5.14 4.01 1.74
N ASP A 86 -4.50 2.88 1.52
CA ASP A 86 -3.06 2.74 1.67
C ASP A 86 -2.24 3.43 0.54
N THR A 87 -2.90 3.79 -0.56
CA THR A 87 -2.28 4.60 -1.63
C THR A 87 -1.63 5.91 -1.13
N TRP A 88 -2.04 6.42 0.05
CA TRP A 88 -1.48 7.64 0.65
C TRP A 88 -0.19 7.43 1.43
N THR A 89 0.29 6.19 1.57
CA THR A 89 1.56 5.89 2.24
C THR A 89 2.75 6.56 1.54
N LEU A 90 2.83 6.41 0.22
CA LEU A 90 3.91 7.01 -0.56
C LEU A 90 3.93 8.55 -0.51
N PRO A 91 2.80 9.27 -0.71
CA PRO A 91 2.74 10.71 -0.48
C PRO A 91 3.29 11.15 0.88
N SER A 92 2.90 10.48 1.98
CA SER A 92 3.38 10.81 3.34
C SER A 92 4.91 10.70 3.45
N TRP A 93 5.46 9.60 2.96
CA TRP A 93 6.91 9.38 3.00
C TRP A 93 7.67 10.32 2.10
N THR A 94 7.13 10.64 0.92
CA THR A 94 7.73 11.63 0.02
C THR A 94 7.75 13.03 0.65
N GLU A 95 6.71 13.44 1.39
CA GLU A 95 6.73 14.70 2.14
C GLU A 95 7.86 14.72 3.18
N TRP A 96 8.11 13.59 3.86
CA TRP A 96 9.26 13.46 4.77
C TRP A 96 10.59 13.51 4.00
N VAL A 97 10.75 12.75 2.92
CA VAL A 97 11.97 12.73 2.09
C VAL A 97 12.32 14.14 1.64
N ALA A 98 11.35 14.88 1.10
CA ALA A 98 11.54 16.25 0.61
C ALA A 98 11.94 17.20 1.74
N ARG A 99 11.29 17.09 2.91
CA ARG A 99 11.59 17.91 4.10
C ARG A 99 12.96 17.63 4.69
N ALA A 100 13.35 16.36 4.77
CA ALA A 100 14.59 15.91 5.40
C ALA A 100 15.80 15.94 4.44
N GLY A 101 15.58 16.09 3.13
CA GLY A 101 16.66 16.14 2.14
C GLY A 101 17.41 14.82 2.01
N VAL A 102 16.68 13.69 2.11
CA VAL A 102 17.28 12.34 2.21
C VAL A 102 18.02 11.97 0.92
N PRO A 103 19.31 11.61 0.98
CA PRO A 103 20.05 11.18 -0.22
C PRO A 103 19.64 9.77 -0.65
N SER A 104 19.81 9.44 -1.93
CA SER A 104 19.36 8.15 -2.51
C SER A 104 20.03 6.92 -1.91
N ASP A 105 21.25 7.07 -1.39
CA ASP A 105 22.06 6.00 -0.81
C ASP A 105 21.86 5.84 0.70
N GLU A 106 21.02 6.68 1.33
CA GLU A 106 20.68 6.58 2.76
C GLU A 106 20.07 5.20 3.07
N PRO A 107 20.58 4.48 4.07
CA PRO A 107 19.98 3.22 4.52
C PRO A 107 18.72 3.51 5.35
N ILE A 108 17.57 3.54 4.69
CA ILE A 108 16.25 3.68 5.33
C ILE A 108 15.73 2.30 5.71
N THR A 109 15.27 2.11 6.94
CA THR A 109 14.53 0.90 7.32
C THR A 109 13.03 1.16 7.21
N ILE A 110 12.31 0.28 6.52
CA ILE A 110 10.85 0.32 6.40
C ILE A 110 10.28 -0.83 7.22
N LEU A 111 9.54 -0.49 8.28
CA LEU A 111 8.73 -1.42 9.05
C LEU A 111 7.34 -1.50 8.40
N HIS A 112 7.05 -2.62 7.75
CA HIS A 112 5.84 -2.85 6.96
C HIS A 112 4.96 -3.89 7.66
N LEU A 113 3.90 -3.47 8.36
CA LEU A 113 2.91 -4.40 8.91
C LEU A 113 1.78 -4.53 7.92
N ASP A 114 1.77 -5.64 7.19
CA ASP A 114 0.87 -5.84 6.08
C ASP A 114 0.84 -7.32 5.73
N ASP A 115 -0.31 -7.82 5.30
CA ASP A 115 -0.45 -9.18 4.76
C ASP A 115 0.01 -9.25 3.28
N HIS A 116 0.26 -8.11 2.64
CA HIS A 116 0.68 -7.92 1.25
C HIS A 116 2.09 -7.32 1.15
N ARG A 117 2.73 -7.49 -0.02
CA ARG A 117 4.10 -7.01 -0.25
C ARG A 117 4.15 -5.59 -0.82
N ASP A 118 3.10 -5.18 -1.54
CA ASP A 118 2.96 -3.85 -2.19
C ASP A 118 4.06 -3.48 -3.18
N LEU A 119 4.70 -4.51 -3.73
CA LEU A 119 5.76 -4.45 -4.75
C LEU A 119 5.22 -4.58 -6.18
N GLY A 120 3.92 -4.39 -6.40
CA GLY A 120 3.35 -4.38 -7.73
C GLY A 120 4.02 -3.34 -8.63
N SER A 121 4.03 -3.60 -9.93
CA SER A 121 4.53 -2.63 -10.92
C SER A 121 3.51 -1.49 -11.05
N PRO A 122 3.82 -0.23 -10.74
CA PRO A 122 2.89 0.87 -10.93
C PRO A 122 2.71 1.18 -12.43
N ARG A 123 1.66 1.91 -12.79
CA ARG A 123 1.43 2.40 -14.17
C ARG A 123 2.26 3.66 -14.45
N LEU A 124 3.57 3.54 -14.21
CA LEU A 124 4.58 4.55 -14.56
C LEU A 124 5.44 4.00 -15.71
N SER A 125 5.82 4.83 -16.67
CA SER A 125 6.79 4.48 -17.71
C SER A 125 8.16 5.00 -17.36
N ILE A 126 9.18 4.18 -17.55
CA ILE A 126 10.58 4.60 -17.59
C ILE A 126 10.83 5.26 -18.95
N THR A 127 11.45 6.43 -18.94
CA THR A 127 11.85 7.20 -20.12
C THR A 127 13.24 7.80 -19.89
N ASP A 128 13.87 8.33 -20.93
CA ASP A 128 15.18 9.02 -20.81
C ASP A 128 15.12 10.25 -19.87
N ALA A 129 13.94 10.85 -19.71
CA ALA A 129 13.71 12.01 -18.85
C ALA A 129 13.28 11.63 -17.42
N GLY A 130 13.21 10.34 -17.08
CA GLY A 130 12.74 9.84 -15.79
C GLY A 130 11.41 9.08 -15.89
N LEU A 131 10.66 9.04 -14.78
CA LEU A 131 9.39 8.32 -14.70
C LEU A 131 8.23 9.23 -15.15
N VAL A 132 7.27 8.64 -15.86
CA VAL A 132 6.08 9.34 -16.37
C VAL A 132 4.83 8.53 -16.01
N ASP A 133 3.82 9.19 -15.46
CA ASP A 133 2.49 8.64 -15.24
C ASP A 133 1.85 8.22 -16.58
N LEU A 134 1.55 6.93 -16.75
CA LEU A 134 0.95 6.42 -18.00
C LEU A 134 -0.49 6.88 -18.21
N ILE A 135 -1.19 7.26 -17.14
CA ILE A 135 -2.58 7.71 -17.15
C ILE A 135 -2.66 9.18 -17.55
N THR A 136 -1.86 10.04 -16.93
CA THR A 136 -1.93 11.50 -17.11
C THR A 136 -0.88 12.05 -18.07
N GLY A 137 0.21 11.30 -18.31
CA GLY A 137 1.36 11.74 -19.09
C GLY A 137 2.27 12.73 -18.37
N LYS A 138 2.02 13.03 -17.09
CA LYS A 138 2.84 13.93 -16.27
C LYS A 138 4.08 13.22 -15.73
N SER A 139 5.13 13.99 -15.43
CA SER A 139 6.32 13.48 -14.76
C SER A 139 6.01 12.98 -13.35
N PHE A 140 6.77 12.00 -12.91
CA PHE A 140 6.75 11.46 -11.55
C PHE A 140 8.17 11.48 -10.98
N ASP A 141 8.33 12.05 -9.79
CA ASP A 141 9.59 12.04 -9.03
C ASP A 141 9.29 11.86 -7.54
N ILE A 142 9.90 10.85 -6.92
CA ILE A 142 9.79 10.57 -5.47
C ILE A 142 10.25 11.76 -4.61
N ARG A 143 11.06 12.68 -5.15
CA ARG A 143 11.50 13.89 -4.45
C ARG A 143 10.56 15.09 -4.63
N ASP A 144 9.53 14.97 -5.47
CA ASP A 144 8.51 15.98 -5.69
C ASP A 144 7.15 15.47 -5.17
N PRO A 145 6.74 15.87 -3.94
CA PRO A 145 5.48 15.44 -3.34
C PRO A 145 4.25 15.72 -4.20
N ASP A 146 4.22 16.82 -4.96
CA ASP A 146 3.07 17.15 -5.80
C ASP A 146 2.94 16.17 -6.96
N SER A 147 4.07 15.74 -7.54
CA SER A 147 4.08 14.72 -8.59
C SER A 147 3.61 13.35 -8.10
N VAL A 148 4.04 12.95 -6.89
CA VAL A 148 3.64 11.68 -6.26
C VAL A 148 2.15 11.71 -5.93
N LEU A 149 1.67 12.78 -5.32
CA LEU A 149 0.27 12.97 -5.00
C LEU A 149 -0.60 12.91 -6.27
N ALA A 150 -0.17 13.54 -7.36
CA ALA A 150 -0.87 13.51 -8.63
C ALA A 150 -0.95 12.10 -9.24
N SER A 151 0.12 11.31 -9.17
CA SER A 151 0.13 9.93 -9.67
C SER A 151 -0.65 8.94 -8.79
N CYS A 152 -0.69 9.17 -7.48
CA CYS A 152 -1.61 8.45 -6.58
C CYS A 152 -3.08 8.81 -6.90
N ALA A 153 -3.37 10.10 -7.08
CA ALA A 153 -4.71 10.57 -7.40
C ALA A 153 -5.21 10.06 -8.76
N SER A 154 -4.34 9.90 -9.76
CA SER A 154 -4.69 9.33 -11.06
C SER A 154 -4.92 7.81 -11.01
N GLY A 155 -4.35 7.11 -10.01
CA GLY A 155 -4.32 5.65 -9.90
C GLY A 155 -3.11 5.01 -10.60
N ALA A 156 -2.15 5.82 -11.04
CA ALA A 156 -0.92 5.31 -11.65
C ALA A 156 -0.03 4.62 -10.62
N VAL A 157 0.05 5.19 -9.43
CA VAL A 157 0.58 4.52 -8.24
C VAL A 157 -0.62 4.17 -7.35
N GLY A 158 -0.68 2.91 -6.93
CA GLY A 158 -1.77 2.36 -6.14
C GLY A 158 -1.29 1.65 -4.89
N MET A 159 -2.22 1.24 -4.00
CA MET A 159 -1.93 0.54 -2.73
C MET A 159 -1.01 -0.65 -2.97
N GLY A 160 -1.33 -1.55 -3.90
CA GLY A 160 -0.49 -2.72 -4.17
C GLY A 160 0.85 -2.45 -4.90
N SER A 161 1.26 -1.18 -5.07
CA SER A 161 2.45 -0.81 -5.87
C SER A 161 3.24 0.38 -5.33
N PHE A 162 2.85 0.97 -4.20
CA PHE A 162 3.41 2.23 -3.72
C PHE A 162 4.88 2.08 -3.31
N LEU A 163 5.29 0.87 -2.89
CA LEU A 163 6.64 0.61 -2.39
C LEU A 163 7.66 0.51 -3.54
N THR A 164 7.25 0.00 -4.71
CA THR A 164 8.10 -0.14 -5.91
C THR A 164 8.83 1.15 -6.31
N PRO A 165 8.16 2.30 -6.54
CA PRO A 165 8.86 3.53 -6.90
C PRO A 165 9.75 4.06 -5.76
N PHE A 166 9.38 3.82 -4.49
CA PHE A 166 10.21 4.20 -3.35
C PHE A 166 11.54 3.42 -3.33
N LEU A 167 11.49 2.09 -3.44
CA LEU A 167 12.68 1.22 -3.48
C LEU A 167 13.55 1.46 -4.72
N ARG A 168 12.95 1.93 -5.82
CA ARG A 168 13.72 2.38 -6.99
C ARG A 168 14.54 3.63 -6.70
N ALA A 169 13.98 4.59 -5.94
CA ALA A 169 14.64 5.84 -5.59
C ALA A 169 15.66 5.70 -4.46
N PHE A 170 15.45 4.71 -3.58
CA PHE A 170 16.28 4.39 -2.42
C PHE A 170 16.65 2.89 -2.41
N PRO A 171 17.56 2.45 -3.30
CA PRO A 171 17.89 1.02 -3.48
C PRO A 171 18.52 0.36 -2.25
N ASN A 172 19.02 1.17 -1.30
CA ASN A 172 19.60 0.69 -0.04
C ASN A 172 18.57 0.52 1.09
N CYS A 173 17.27 0.65 0.81
CA CYS A 173 16.25 0.39 1.83
C CYS A 173 16.32 -1.04 2.35
N ASP A 174 16.08 -1.19 3.65
CA ASP A 174 15.89 -2.46 4.34
C ASP A 174 14.41 -2.60 4.69
N VAL A 175 13.68 -3.48 4.00
CA VAL A 175 12.24 -3.67 4.22
C VAL A 175 12.00 -4.84 5.16
N ARG A 176 11.29 -4.59 6.26
CA ARG A 176 10.90 -5.60 7.24
C ARG A 176 9.39 -5.73 7.23
N GLN A 177 8.89 -6.75 6.53
CA GLN A 177 7.49 -7.11 6.53
C GLN A 177 7.17 -8.03 7.71
N LEU A 178 6.23 -7.60 8.55
CA LEU A 178 5.52 -8.46 9.48
C LEU A 178 4.18 -8.84 8.87
N GLY A 179 4.02 -10.11 8.53
CA GLY A 179 2.77 -10.67 8.02
C GLY A 179 2.27 -11.81 8.90
N GLN A 180 1.29 -12.58 8.42
CA GLN A 180 0.83 -13.74 9.16
C GLN A 180 0.27 -14.85 8.27
N ALA A 181 -0.06 -15.97 8.90
CA ALA A 181 -0.68 -17.08 8.23
C ALA A 181 -2.05 -16.65 7.65
N PRO A 182 -2.41 -17.14 6.45
CA PRO A 182 -1.71 -18.16 5.68
C PRO A 182 -0.61 -17.63 4.73
N LYS A 183 -0.46 -16.31 4.56
CA LYS A 183 0.45 -15.74 3.55
C LYS A 183 1.92 -15.80 3.96
N ILE A 184 2.22 -15.54 5.23
CA ILE A 184 3.56 -15.61 5.80
C ILE A 184 3.55 -16.52 7.03
N THR A 185 4.29 -17.63 6.95
CA THR A 185 4.34 -18.65 8.01
C THR A 185 5.75 -18.92 8.52
N ALA A 186 6.76 -18.32 7.90
CA ALA A 186 8.17 -18.48 8.23
C ALA A 186 8.93 -17.17 7.93
N THR A 187 10.12 -17.04 8.51
CA THR A 187 11.05 -15.97 8.19
C THR A 187 11.76 -16.28 6.88
N GLU A 188 11.65 -15.39 5.91
CA GLU A 188 12.27 -15.48 4.59
C GLU A 188 12.96 -14.17 4.25
N ASP A 189 14.20 -14.27 3.77
CA ASP A 189 15.03 -13.13 3.42
C ASP A 189 15.36 -13.10 1.93
N TYR A 190 15.35 -11.91 1.36
CA TYR A 190 15.50 -11.67 -0.06
C TYR A 190 16.43 -10.49 -0.33
N SER A 191 17.12 -10.50 -1.48
CA SER A 191 17.63 -9.27 -2.08
C SER A 191 16.56 -8.60 -2.92
N VAL A 192 16.47 -7.27 -2.81
CA VAL A 192 15.61 -6.44 -3.64
C VAL A 192 16.30 -6.17 -4.96
N VAL A 193 15.71 -6.62 -6.07
CA VAL A 193 16.25 -6.43 -7.42
C VAL A 193 15.31 -5.57 -8.24
N GLN A 194 15.85 -4.50 -8.85
CA GLN A 194 15.07 -3.69 -9.79
C GLN A 194 14.77 -4.51 -11.04
N ASP A 195 13.52 -4.44 -11.48
CA ASP A 195 13.01 -5.17 -12.64
C ASP A 195 12.15 -4.26 -13.52
N ILE A 196 11.72 -4.76 -14.67
CA ILE A 196 10.90 -4.05 -15.64
C ILE A 196 9.80 -4.97 -16.16
N HIS A 197 8.56 -4.49 -16.12
CA HIS A 197 7.44 -5.13 -16.80
C HIS A 197 7.07 -4.33 -18.05
N ALA A 198 6.76 -5.02 -19.15
CA ALA A 198 6.15 -4.35 -20.29
C ALA A 198 4.70 -4.01 -19.95
N ASP A 199 4.31 -2.75 -20.18
CA ASP A 199 2.90 -2.40 -20.17
C ASP A 199 2.18 -3.16 -21.29
N ASP A 200 0.93 -3.51 -21.05
CA ASP A 200 0.14 -4.37 -21.93
C ASP A 200 -1.25 -3.80 -22.23
N LEU A 201 -1.57 -2.59 -21.72
CA LEU A 201 -2.87 -1.95 -21.92
C LEU A 201 -2.77 -0.50 -22.39
N LEU A 202 -2.22 0.40 -21.57
CA LEU A 202 -2.25 1.84 -21.83
C LEU A 202 -1.27 2.26 -22.92
N ARG A 203 -0.04 1.74 -22.86
CA ARG A 203 1.02 1.95 -23.85
C ARG A 203 1.82 0.66 -24.04
N PRO A 204 1.31 -0.30 -24.82
CA PRO A 204 1.92 -1.62 -24.88
C PRO A 204 3.39 -1.60 -25.29
N GLY A 205 4.23 -2.30 -24.53
CA GLY A 205 5.69 -2.31 -24.66
C GLY A 205 6.41 -1.20 -23.88
N ALA A 206 5.71 -0.21 -23.32
CA ALA A 206 6.33 0.76 -22.43
C ALA A 206 6.90 0.06 -21.19
N GLN A 207 8.10 0.46 -20.78
CA GLN A 207 8.80 -0.17 -19.65
C GLN A 207 8.28 0.39 -18.33
N ARG A 208 7.59 -0.43 -17.54
CA ARG A 208 7.13 -0.09 -16.20
C ARG A 208 8.14 -0.54 -15.15
N PRO A 209 8.43 0.27 -14.12
CA PRO A 209 9.31 -0.17 -13.05
C PRO A 209 8.65 -1.32 -12.30
N ALA A 210 9.45 -2.30 -11.90
CA ALA A 210 9.03 -3.42 -11.07
C ALA A 210 10.14 -3.74 -10.05
N VAL A 211 9.80 -4.53 -9.04
CA VAL A 211 10.74 -5.09 -8.07
C VAL A 211 10.55 -6.60 -8.05
N ARG A 212 11.67 -7.32 -8.07
CA ARG A 212 11.72 -8.76 -7.89
C ARG A 212 12.46 -9.06 -6.60
N LEU A 213 11.99 -10.06 -5.86
CA LEU A 213 12.61 -10.53 -4.63
C LEU A 213 13.34 -11.84 -4.90
N ASP A 214 14.66 -11.81 -4.71
CA ASP A 214 15.53 -12.97 -4.95
C ASP A 214 15.88 -13.63 -3.62
N PRO A 215 15.48 -14.90 -3.39
CA PRO A 215 15.73 -15.58 -2.13
C PRO A 215 17.20 -15.65 -1.79
N LEU A 216 17.53 -15.43 -0.51
CA LEU A 216 18.90 -15.55 0.00
C LEU A 216 19.09 -16.90 0.68
N SER A 217 20.13 -17.64 0.27
CA SER A 217 20.48 -18.93 0.87
C SER A 217 20.99 -18.79 2.30
N ASP A 218 21.66 -17.69 2.61
CA ASP A 218 22.40 -17.50 3.85
C ASP A 218 21.62 -16.63 4.86
N GLY A 219 20.40 -16.23 4.47
CA GLY A 219 19.57 -15.28 5.21
C GLY A 219 20.21 -13.90 5.34
N GLY A 220 19.57 -13.05 6.15
CA GLY A 220 20.11 -11.78 6.60
C GLY A 220 19.33 -10.56 6.14
N THR A 221 19.66 -9.44 6.77
CA THR A 221 18.93 -8.18 6.67
C THR A 221 19.89 -7.02 6.40
N GLY A 222 19.35 -5.82 6.22
CA GLY A 222 20.14 -4.61 5.99
C GLY A 222 19.95 -4.00 4.59
N PRO A 223 20.90 -3.18 4.11
CA PRO A 223 20.68 -2.39 2.91
C PRO A 223 20.37 -3.23 1.67
N GLY A 224 19.29 -2.87 0.97
CA GLY A 224 18.82 -3.56 -0.24
C GLY A 224 18.22 -4.94 0.03
N ARG A 225 17.80 -5.20 1.26
CA ARG A 225 17.20 -6.48 1.68
C ARG A 225 15.71 -6.32 1.96
N TYR A 226 15.03 -7.46 1.89
CA TYR A 226 13.63 -7.61 2.25
C TYR A 226 13.49 -8.84 3.13
N ARG A 227 12.94 -8.69 4.33
CA ARG A 227 12.55 -9.78 5.22
C ARG A 227 11.03 -9.85 5.29
N ALA A 228 10.46 -11.03 5.04
CA ALA A 228 9.10 -11.35 5.40
C ALA A 228 9.12 -12.31 6.59
N THR A 229 8.37 -12.01 7.65
CA THR A 229 8.27 -12.90 8.81
C THR A 229 6.93 -12.79 9.51
N ALA A 230 6.54 -13.85 10.23
CA ALA A 230 5.41 -13.84 11.15
C ALA A 230 5.86 -13.66 12.62
N ASP A 231 7.17 -13.57 12.87
CA ASP A 231 7.76 -13.47 14.20
C ASP A 231 8.14 -12.00 14.51
N LEU A 232 7.62 -11.50 15.63
CA LEU A 232 7.85 -10.11 16.07
C LEU A 232 9.31 -9.83 16.43
N ALA A 233 10.05 -10.81 16.95
CA ALA A 233 11.44 -10.62 17.30
C ALA A 233 12.32 -10.58 16.04
N ASP A 234 12.11 -11.50 15.10
CA ASP A 234 12.82 -11.52 13.82
C ASP A 234 12.54 -10.26 12.97
N TRP A 235 11.33 -9.73 13.07
CA TRP A 235 10.91 -8.50 12.38
C TRP A 235 11.73 -7.29 12.82
N LEU A 236 12.00 -7.18 14.14
CA LEU A 236 12.74 -6.07 14.73
C LEU A 236 14.24 -6.33 14.93
N ALA A 237 14.72 -7.53 14.59
CA ALA A 237 16.10 -7.93 14.79
C ALA A 237 17.08 -7.14 13.90
N ASP A 238 18.24 -6.80 14.47
CA ASP A 238 19.39 -6.25 13.75
C ASP A 238 19.10 -4.99 12.90
N ILE A 239 18.14 -4.15 13.33
CA ILE A 239 17.87 -2.88 12.66
C ILE A 239 19.05 -1.93 12.89
N GLY A 240 19.78 -1.64 11.81
CA GLY A 240 20.94 -0.75 11.81
C GLY A 240 20.60 0.70 12.19
N PRO A 241 21.59 1.59 12.30
CA PRO A 241 21.36 3.01 12.47
C PRO A 241 20.70 3.61 11.22
N GLY A 242 19.98 4.73 11.36
CA GLY A 242 19.31 5.40 10.25
C GLY A 242 17.83 5.70 10.52
N PRO A 243 17.17 6.41 9.60
CA PRO A 243 15.76 6.73 9.69
C PRO A 243 14.91 5.46 9.55
N VAL A 244 13.84 5.39 10.34
CA VAL A 244 12.84 4.32 10.26
C VAL A 244 11.54 4.92 9.74
N LEU A 245 10.92 4.27 8.76
CA LEU A 245 9.55 4.55 8.32
C LEU A 245 8.65 3.43 8.78
N LEU A 246 7.45 3.77 9.24
CA LEU A 246 6.44 2.80 9.65
C LEU A 246 5.26 2.83 8.68
N HIS A 247 4.87 1.66 8.21
CA HIS A 247 3.61 1.42 7.54
C HIS A 247 2.81 0.37 8.32
N VAL A 248 1.55 0.67 8.60
CA VAL A 248 0.59 -0.24 9.22
C VAL A 248 -0.64 -0.32 8.31
N ASP A 249 -0.76 -1.39 7.52
CA ASP A 249 -2.06 -1.79 7.00
C ASP A 249 -2.80 -2.55 8.09
N MET A 250 -4.00 -2.09 8.42
CA MET A 250 -4.81 -2.70 9.46
C MET A 250 -5.31 -4.11 9.07
N ASP A 251 -5.24 -4.49 7.79
CA ASP A 251 -5.51 -5.85 7.35
C ASP A 251 -4.56 -6.89 7.98
N TYR A 252 -3.39 -6.44 8.43
CA TYR A 252 -2.48 -7.23 9.24
C TYR A 252 -3.12 -7.68 10.57
N PHE A 253 -4.09 -6.96 11.13
CA PHE A 253 -4.71 -7.40 12.37
C PHE A 253 -5.96 -8.24 12.15
N ASN A 254 -6.69 -7.99 11.06
CA ASN A 254 -7.84 -8.78 10.63
C ASN A 254 -8.04 -8.55 9.13
N ASN A 255 -8.04 -9.62 8.34
CA ASN A 255 -8.30 -9.55 6.90
C ASN A 255 -9.51 -10.44 6.57
N ARG A 256 -10.65 -10.16 7.22
CA ARG A 256 -11.90 -10.92 7.08
C ARG A 256 -12.32 -10.99 5.62
N TYR A 257 -12.28 -9.84 4.94
CA TYR A 257 -12.88 -9.65 3.63
C TYR A 257 -11.89 -9.92 2.49
N ASP A 258 -10.60 -9.58 2.65
CA ASP A 258 -9.54 -9.79 1.65
C ASP A 258 -9.94 -9.37 0.23
N GLY A 259 -10.67 -8.27 0.13
CA GLY A 259 -11.08 -7.66 -1.14
C GLY A 259 -12.20 -8.39 -1.89
N ASP A 260 -12.86 -9.40 -1.32
CA ASP A 260 -13.97 -10.08 -1.98
C ASP A 260 -15.17 -10.45 -1.09
N GLY A 261 -16.32 -10.65 -1.75
CA GLY A 261 -17.59 -11.01 -1.12
C GLY A 261 -17.73 -12.50 -0.84
N ASP A 262 -16.78 -13.34 -1.28
CA ASP A 262 -16.78 -14.80 -1.09
C ASP A 262 -16.15 -15.20 0.26
N TRP A 263 -15.75 -14.20 1.06
CA TRP A 263 -15.24 -14.39 2.41
C TRP A 263 -16.08 -15.31 3.32
N PRO A 264 -17.43 -15.37 3.23
CA PRO A 264 -18.24 -16.25 4.07
C PRO A 264 -18.05 -17.74 3.79
N ASP A 265 -17.37 -18.12 2.70
CA ASP A 265 -17.15 -19.52 2.28
C ASP A 265 -15.67 -19.96 2.37
N ARG A 266 -14.75 -19.05 2.71
CA ARG A 266 -13.32 -19.34 2.77
C ARG A 266 -12.97 -20.33 3.89
N VAL A 267 -12.12 -21.32 3.58
CA VAL A 267 -11.69 -22.35 4.54
C VAL A 267 -10.69 -21.81 5.57
N ARG A 268 -9.80 -20.91 5.14
CA ARG A 268 -8.81 -20.25 5.99
C ARG A 268 -9.10 -18.76 6.00
N ARG A 269 -9.82 -18.29 7.01
CA ARG A 269 -10.14 -16.86 7.21
C ARG A 269 -9.23 -16.28 8.26
N HIS A 270 -8.75 -15.07 8.01
CA HIS A 270 -8.10 -14.26 9.03
C HIS A 270 -9.15 -13.30 9.62
N ASP A 271 -10.05 -13.85 10.43
CA ASP A 271 -11.13 -13.09 11.09
C ASP A 271 -11.08 -13.28 12.62
N PRO A 272 -10.01 -12.83 13.29
CA PRO A 272 -9.95 -12.89 14.74
C PRO A 272 -10.97 -11.94 15.39
N PRO A 273 -11.51 -12.28 16.56
CA PRO A 273 -12.37 -11.38 17.31
C PRO A 273 -11.61 -10.13 17.79
N LEU A 274 -12.34 -9.05 18.09
CA LEU A 274 -11.79 -7.74 18.41
C LEU A 274 -10.78 -7.76 19.57
N ASP A 275 -11.02 -8.56 20.61
CA ASP A 275 -10.10 -8.67 21.76
C ASP A 275 -8.71 -9.20 21.35
N ILE A 276 -8.67 -10.14 20.42
CA ILE A 276 -7.41 -10.67 19.85
C ILE A 276 -6.74 -9.62 18.96
N VAL A 277 -7.51 -8.89 18.14
CA VAL A 277 -7.01 -7.74 17.35
C VAL A 277 -6.33 -6.72 18.25
N LEU A 278 -7.01 -6.28 19.32
CA LEU A 278 -6.48 -5.28 20.25
C LEU A 278 -5.25 -5.78 21.01
N ALA A 279 -5.26 -7.03 21.47
CA ALA A 279 -4.09 -7.63 22.12
C ALA A 279 -2.87 -7.70 21.19
N LYS A 280 -3.10 -7.91 19.89
CA LYS A 280 -2.05 -7.95 18.88
C LYS A 280 -1.50 -6.54 18.57
N VAL A 281 -2.36 -5.53 18.53
CA VAL A 281 -1.94 -4.12 18.47
C VAL A 281 -1.05 -3.78 19.67
N ASP A 282 -1.43 -4.20 20.89
CA ASP A 282 -0.62 -3.99 22.09
C ASP A 282 0.76 -4.67 21.98
N ALA A 283 0.80 -5.91 21.48
CA ALA A 283 2.03 -6.67 21.35
C ALA A 283 3.01 -6.02 20.37
N VAL A 284 2.52 -5.56 19.21
CA VAL A 284 3.30 -4.82 18.21
C VAL A 284 3.86 -3.53 18.82
N ALA A 285 3.00 -2.74 19.46
CA ALA A 285 3.40 -1.48 20.08
C ALA A 285 4.44 -1.69 21.19
N ALA A 286 4.22 -2.67 22.06
CA ALA A 286 5.16 -3.03 23.13
C ALA A 286 6.51 -3.52 22.59
N ALA A 287 6.51 -4.30 21.51
CA ALA A 287 7.72 -4.77 20.85
C ALA A 287 8.54 -3.61 20.28
N MET A 288 7.91 -2.70 19.52
CA MET A 288 8.59 -1.52 18.96
C MET A 288 9.15 -0.59 20.06
N ARG A 289 8.41 -0.42 21.17
CA ARG A 289 8.89 0.35 22.34
C ARG A 289 10.09 -0.32 23.00
N SER A 290 10.01 -1.62 23.24
CA SER A 290 11.08 -2.39 23.89
C SER A 290 12.36 -2.41 23.04
N ALA A 291 12.22 -2.38 21.71
CA ALA A 291 13.32 -2.24 20.76
C ALA A 291 13.86 -0.79 20.63
N GLY A 292 13.24 0.19 21.29
CA GLY A 292 13.64 1.60 21.22
C GLY A 292 13.41 2.25 19.85
N LEU A 293 12.51 1.68 19.03
CA LEU A 293 12.31 2.11 17.64
C LEU A 293 11.32 3.27 17.52
N VAL A 294 10.39 3.42 18.46
CA VAL A 294 9.33 4.45 18.39
C VAL A 294 9.92 5.86 18.20
N GLU A 295 10.99 6.20 18.92
CA GLU A 295 11.64 7.51 18.79
C GLU A 295 12.34 7.70 17.44
N ARG A 296 12.78 6.61 16.81
CA ARG A 296 13.50 6.62 15.54
C ARG A 296 12.60 6.74 14.31
N ILE A 297 11.31 6.43 14.46
CA ILE A 297 10.32 6.50 13.37
C ILE A 297 10.17 7.96 12.93
N GLN A 298 10.54 8.26 11.69
CA GLN A 298 10.52 9.62 11.16
C GLN A 298 9.15 10.00 10.58
N ASP A 299 8.45 9.01 10.02
CA ASP A 299 7.09 9.14 9.53
C ASP A 299 6.38 7.78 9.60
N ALA A 300 5.09 7.81 9.89
CA ALA A 300 4.25 6.64 10.01
C ALA A 300 2.94 6.80 9.24
N VAL A 301 2.45 5.72 8.65
CA VAL A 301 1.16 5.68 7.99
C VAL A 301 0.36 4.50 8.53
N VAL A 302 -0.91 4.75 8.82
CA VAL A 302 -1.88 3.74 9.26
C VAL A 302 -3.04 3.76 8.28
N ALA A 303 -3.21 2.68 7.53
CA ALA A 303 -4.25 2.51 6.53
C ALA A 303 -5.31 1.50 7.00
N PHE A 304 -6.59 1.89 6.95
CA PHE A 304 -7.69 1.00 7.38
C PHE A 304 -8.19 0.04 6.30
N SER A 305 -7.68 0.16 5.07
CA SER A 305 -7.95 -0.72 3.93
C SER A 305 -9.40 -1.24 3.85
N PRO A 306 -10.39 -0.36 3.56
CA PRO A 306 -11.78 -0.73 3.39
C PRO A 306 -11.98 -1.87 2.39
N GLY A 307 -12.73 -2.88 2.81
CA GLY A 307 -12.87 -4.14 2.07
C GLY A 307 -11.81 -5.19 2.39
N PHE A 308 -10.94 -4.91 3.36
CA PHE A 308 -10.00 -5.86 3.95
C PHE A 308 -10.20 -5.90 5.47
N PHE A 309 -9.92 -4.79 6.16
CA PHE A 309 -10.06 -4.67 7.62
C PHE A 309 -11.47 -4.20 8.03
N PRO A 310 -12.17 -4.91 8.94
CA PRO A 310 -13.55 -4.61 9.29
C PRO A 310 -13.79 -3.24 9.89
N ALA A 311 -14.77 -2.52 9.35
CA ALA A 311 -15.11 -1.15 9.74
C ALA A 311 -15.47 -1.03 11.21
N GLU A 312 -16.18 -2.01 11.77
CA GLU A 312 -16.56 -1.98 13.19
C GLU A 312 -15.36 -2.08 14.15
N MET A 313 -14.18 -2.43 13.64
CA MET A 313 -12.94 -2.50 14.41
C MET A 313 -12.06 -1.25 14.25
N TRP A 314 -12.40 -0.32 13.33
CA TRP A 314 -11.57 0.85 13.02
C TRP A 314 -11.28 1.70 14.26
N GLN A 315 -12.32 2.25 14.90
CA GLN A 315 -12.17 3.12 16.06
C GLN A 315 -11.46 2.46 17.25
N PRO A 316 -11.85 1.26 17.73
CA PRO A 316 -11.19 0.66 18.89
C PRO A 316 -9.73 0.30 18.62
N ALA A 317 -9.41 -0.18 17.42
CA ALA A 317 -8.04 -0.50 17.05
C ALA A 317 -7.19 0.77 16.87
N GLU A 318 -7.75 1.83 16.30
CA GLU A 318 -7.08 3.13 16.21
C GLU A 318 -6.75 3.69 17.58
N LEU A 319 -7.74 3.72 18.49
CA LEU A 319 -7.54 4.23 19.85
C LEU A 319 -6.40 3.47 20.52
N ARG A 320 -6.38 2.14 20.37
CA ARG A 320 -5.33 1.33 20.97
C ARG A 320 -3.96 1.57 20.35
N LEU A 321 -3.89 1.73 19.02
CA LEU A 321 -2.64 2.05 18.34
C LEU A 321 -2.12 3.44 18.73
N ARG A 322 -3.02 4.42 18.90
CA ARG A 322 -2.69 5.76 19.37
C ARG A 322 -2.13 5.75 20.78
N ASP A 323 -2.77 5.05 21.71
CA ASP A 323 -2.24 4.86 23.07
C ASP A 323 -0.89 4.12 23.05
N GLY A 324 -0.84 3.06 22.25
CA GLY A 324 0.34 2.22 22.05
C GLY A 324 1.51 2.91 21.37
N LEU A 325 1.32 4.03 20.67
CA LEU A 325 2.37 4.79 19.96
C LEU A 325 2.24 6.30 20.15
N ALA A 326 1.80 6.75 21.33
CA ALA A 326 1.47 8.14 21.63
C ALA A 326 2.55 9.16 21.19
N GLU A 327 3.83 8.81 21.31
CA GLU A 327 4.99 9.62 20.94
C GLU A 327 5.09 9.93 19.43
N LEU A 328 4.40 9.16 18.59
CA LEU A 328 4.27 9.45 17.17
C LEU A 328 3.15 10.46 16.89
N TYR A 329 2.10 10.48 17.71
CA TYR A 329 0.89 11.25 17.45
C TYR A 329 0.97 12.72 17.92
N GLY A 330 1.92 13.05 18.79
CA GLY A 330 2.16 14.40 19.32
C GLY A 330 1.47 14.64 20.65
#